data_AF-A0A4P7QG68-F1
#
_entry.id   AF-A0A4P7QG68-F1
#
_cell.length_a   1.000
_cell.length_b   1.000
_cell.length_c   1.000
_cell.angle_alpha   90.00
_cell.angle_beta   90.00
_cell.angle_gamma   90.00
#
_symmetry.space_group_name_H-M   'P 1'
#
loop_
_entity.id
_entity.type
_entity.pdbx_description
1 polymer ?
#
loop_
_entity_poly.entity_id
_entity_poly.type
_entity_poly.pdbx_seq_one_letter_code
_entity_poly.pdbx_strand_id
1 'polypeptide(L)' 'MSGIAIMMMVLFMVIIWGGLAAAIIHLRKHPDEVSGDLRDYEYASDDALVAQEHVK' A
#
# COMPACT_ATOMS: atom_id res chain seq x y z
N MET A 1 -18.68 -30.19 14.57
CA MET A 1 -17.76 -29.03 14.50
C MET A 1 -18.17 -28.03 15.57
N SER A 2 -17.25 -27.57 16.43
CA SER A 2 -17.60 -26.63 17.50
C SER A 2 -17.65 -25.19 16.97
N GLY A 3 -18.60 -24.37 17.44
CA GLY A 3 -18.70 -22.96 17.04
C GLY A 3 -17.45 -22.15 17.38
N ILE A 4 -16.76 -22.51 18.47
CA ILE A 4 -15.48 -21.92 18.88
C ILE A 4 -14.40 -22.13 17.81
N ALA A 5 -14.33 -23.32 17.19
CA ALA A 5 -13.34 -23.60 16.15
C ALA A 5 -13.55 -22.71 14.91
N ILE A 6 -14.80 -22.48 14.51
CA ILE A 6 -15.13 -21.61 13.38
C ILE A 6 -14.78 -20.16 13.70
N MET A 7 -15.10 -19.68 14.90
CA MET A 7 -14.75 -18.33 15.36
C MET A 7 -13.24 -18.08 15.29
N MET A 8 -12.45 -19.02 15.79
CA MET A 8 -10.99 -18.91 15.77
C MET A 8 -10.41 -18.95 14.36
N MET A 9 -11.00 -19.77 13.47
CA MET A 9 -10.60 -19.83 12.07
C MET A 9 -10.80 -18.47 11.37
N VAL A 10 -11.97 -17.86 11.53
CA VAL A 10 -12.27 -16.55 10.93
C VAL A 10 -11.37 -15.46 11.51
N LEU A 11 -11.18 -15.46 12.83
CA LEU A 11 -10.29 -14.51 13.50
C LEU A 11 -8.87 -14.55 12.90
N PHE A 12 -8.32 -15.75 12.73
CA PHE A 12 -6.98 -15.93 12.14
C PHE A 12 -6.91 -15.44 10.69
N MET A 13 -7.93 -15.73 9.88
CA MET A 13 -8.01 -15.22 8.51
C MET A 13 -8.03 -13.69 8.47
N VAL A 14 -8.80 -13.04 9.34
CA VAL A 14 -8.87 -11.59 9.41
C VAL A 14 -7.57 -10.98 9.92
N ILE A 15 -6.88 -11.58 10.88
CA ILE A 15 -5.62 -11.03 11.40
C ILE A 15 -4.51 -11.12 10.34
N ILE A 16 -4.33 -12.27 9.71
CA ILE A 16 -3.28 -12.48 8.69
C ILE A 16 -3.54 -11.60 7.47
N TRP A 17 -4.76 -11.65 6.93
CA TRP A 17 -5.07 -11.00 5.66
C TRP A 17 -5.56 -9.57 5.82
N GLY A 18 -6.23 -9.25 6.93
CA GLY A 18 -6.78 -7.91 7.18
C GLY A 18 -5.70 -6.85 7.34
N GLY A 19 -4.60 -7.17 8.04
CA GLY A 19 -3.46 -6.25 8.14
C GLY A 19 -2.83 -5.97 6.77
N LEU A 20 -2.64 -7.01 5.96
CA LEU A 20 -2.11 -6.87 4.60
C LEU A 20 -3.05 -6.08 3.68
N ALA A 21 -4.35 -6.38 3.69
CA ALA A 21 -5.35 -5.67 2.90
C ALA A 21 -5.41 -4.19 3.30
N ALA A 22 -5.38 -3.89 4.61
CA ALA A 22 -5.34 -2.52 5.10
C ALA A 22 -4.09 -1.77 4.65
N ALA A 23 -2.91 -2.41 4.71
CA ALA A 23 -1.66 -1.82 4.24
C ALA A 23 -1.68 -1.51 2.74
N ILE A 24 -2.19 -2.45 1.92
CA ILE A 24 -2.34 -2.24 0.47
C ILE A 24 -3.28 -1.06 0.18
N ILE A 25 -4.43 -1.00 0.86
CA ILE A 25 -5.38 0.11 0.70
C ILE A 25 -4.74 1.43 1.13
N HIS A 26 -3.98 1.43 2.22
CA HIS A 26 -3.32 2.63 2.73
C HIS A 26 -2.29 3.17 1.73
N LEU A 27 -1.41 2.30 1.22
CA LEU A 27 -0.39 2.65 0.22
C LEU A 27 -1.02 3.13 -1.09
N ARG A 28 -2.06 2.45 -1.58
CA ARG A 28 -2.76 2.89 -2.80
C ARG A 28 -3.41 4.26 -2.68
N LYS A 29 -3.83 4.65 -1.48
CA LYS A 29 -4.46 5.96 -1.23
C LYS A 29 -3.45 7.08 -1.01
N HIS A 30 -2.21 6.75 -0.66
CA HIS A 30 -1.15 7.72 -0.41
C HIS A 30 0.06 7.37 -1.30
N PRO A 31 -0.04 7.59 -2.62
CA PRO A 31 1.12 7.44 -3.50
C PRO A 31 2.26 8.36 -3.05
N ASP A 32 3.50 7.98 -3.38
CA ASP A 32 4.71 8.67 -2.94
C ASP A 32 4.76 10.13 -3.44
N GLU A 33 4.14 10.40 -4.58
CA GLU A 33 4.02 11.74 -5.18
C GLU A 33 3.21 12.74 -4.34
N VAL A 34 2.31 12.24 -3.48
CA VAL A 34 1.44 13.06 -2.63
C VAL A 34 1.73 12.89 -1.14
N SER A 35 2.70 12.05 -0.78
CA SER A 35 2.98 11.68 0.60
C SER A 35 4.46 11.90 0.97
N GLY A 36 4.69 12.40 2.19
CA GLY A 36 6.05 12.66 2.70
C GLY A 36 6.70 13.97 2.22
N ASP A 37 7.98 14.12 2.58
CA ASP A 37 8.81 15.32 2.32
C ASP A 37 9.20 15.46 0.85
N LEU A 38 9.20 14.35 0.11
CA LEU A 38 9.59 14.29 -1.30
C LEU A 38 8.56 14.92 -2.26
N ARG A 39 7.33 15.18 -1.78
CA ARG A 39 6.23 15.79 -2.57
C ARG A 39 6.59 17.15 -3.18
N ASP A 40 7.38 17.96 -2.48
CA ASP A 40 7.73 19.32 -2.94
C ASP A 40 8.94 19.35 -3.90
N TYR A 41 9.54 18.19 -4.20
CA TYR A 41 10.69 18.08 -5.08
C TYR A 41 10.24 17.77 -6.52
N GLU A 42 10.38 18.76 -7.40
CA GLU A 42 9.97 18.70 -8.82
C GLU A 42 10.55 17.49 -9.58
N TYR A 43 11.79 17.11 -9.27
CA TYR A 43 12.50 15.99 -9.91
C TYR A 43 12.21 14.61 -9.30
N ALA A 44 11.44 14.54 -8.21
CA ALA A 44 11.07 13.28 -7.55
C ALA A 44 9.72 12.72 -8.02
N SER A 45 9.07 13.39 -8.98
CA SER A 45 7.82 12.93 -9.59
C SER A 45 8.07 11.83 -10.62
N ASP A 46 7.13 10.88 -10.72
CA ASP A 46 7.20 9.77 -11.69
C ASP A 46 7.32 10.29 -13.14
N ASP A 47 6.58 11.36 -13.48
CA ASP A 47 6.66 12.01 -14.79
C ASP A 47 8.07 12.54 -15.12
N ALA A 48 8.74 13.14 -14.13
CA ALA A 48 10.09 13.66 -14.31
C ALA A 48 11.13 12.53 -14.46
N LEU A 49 10.93 11.40 -13.79
CA LEU A 49 11.80 10.22 -13.91
C LEU A 49 11.63 9.52 -15.26
N VAL A 50 10.37 9.33 -15.70
CA VAL A 50 10.05 8.75 -17.01
C VAL A 50 10.58 9.62 -18.14
N ALA A 51 10.47 10.94 -18.02
CA ALA A 51 11.04 11.87 -19.01
C ALA A 51 12.57 11.73 -19.11
N GLN A 52 13.27 11.48 -18.02
CA GLN A 52 14.73 11.27 -18.03
C GLN A 52 15.13 9.93 -18.67
N GLU A 53 14.33 8.87 -18.47
CA GLU A 53 14.57 7.56 -19.10
C GLU A 53 14.53 7.65 -20.63
N HIS A 54 13.56 8.39 -21.18
CA HIS A 54 13.39 8.52 -22.62
C HIS A 54 14.36 9.49 -23.32
N VAL A 55 15.08 10.31 -22.55
CA VAL A 55 16.08 11.26 -23.08
C VAL A 55 17.47 10.60 -23.22
N LYS A 56 17.65 9.38 -22.71
CA LYS A 56 18.90 8.61 -22.78
C LYS A 56 18.92 7.60 -23.93
#